data_AF-A0A1W1ZZN8-F1
#
_entry.id   AF-A0A1W1ZZN8-F1
#
_cell.length_a   1.000
_cell.length_b   1.000
_cell.length_c   1.000
_cell.angle_alpha   90.00
_cell.angle_beta   90.00
_cell.angle_gamma   90.00
#
_symmetry.space_group_name_H-M   'P 1'
#
loop_
_entity.id
_entity.type
_entity.pdbx_description
1 polymer ?
#
loop_
_entity_poly.entity_id
_entity_poly.type
_entity_poly.pdbx_seq_one_letter_code
_entity_poly.pdbx_strand_id
1 'polypeptide(L)'
;MTLPSFFIDDSNSDKFEETIDFFMSWTIRCADVIHQNRSTKVYYASRNILAKLLLFEYADGLEFSNIKVWKQHKNIDLWIELNVNNEAFAIIIENKMYSKIHSNQLQRYKEIAQEHYANDPNRIILYILLRPDYTLDRQDASHLINTDFHAMNLEQLADNAGDKKTGNDLFDEFWFNWAIDSEIKRGKK
;
A
#
# COMPACT_ATOMS: atom_id res chain seq x y z
N MET A 1 4.61 16.48 3.61
CA MET A 1 4.62 16.42 2.14
C MET A 1 3.27 16.96 1.68
N THR A 2 3.21 17.73 0.60
CA THR A 2 1.95 18.27 0.07
C THR A 2 1.51 17.46 -1.14
N LEU A 3 0.21 17.22 -1.28
CA LEU A 3 -0.35 16.57 -2.46
C LEU A 3 -0.22 17.54 -3.65
N PRO A 4 -0.13 17.03 -4.89
CA PRO A 4 -0.37 17.84 -6.06
C PRO A 4 -1.68 18.61 -5.91
N SER A 5 -1.69 19.89 -6.30
CA SER A 5 -2.79 20.81 -5.99
C SER A 5 -4.16 20.34 -6.49
N PHE A 6 -4.22 19.53 -7.54
CA PHE A 6 -5.47 18.98 -8.06
C PHE A 6 -5.97 17.72 -7.33
N PHE A 7 -5.19 17.17 -6.39
CA PHE A 7 -5.67 16.17 -5.42
C PHE A 7 -6.11 16.82 -4.09
N ILE A 8 -5.87 18.12 -3.91
CA ILE A 8 -6.28 18.89 -2.74
C ILE A 8 -7.65 19.50 -3.04
N ASP A 9 -8.58 19.38 -2.09
CA ASP A 9 -9.88 20.04 -2.14
C ASP A 9 -9.95 21.19 -1.11
N ASP A 10 -11.04 21.95 -1.12
CA ASP A 10 -11.23 23.10 -0.22
C ASP A 10 -11.65 22.68 1.21
N SER A 11 -11.54 21.39 1.58
CA SER A 11 -11.89 20.95 2.92
C SER A 11 -10.80 21.30 3.93
N ASN A 12 -11.18 21.47 5.21
CA ASN A 12 -10.25 21.85 6.29
C ASN A 12 -9.24 20.75 6.68
N SER A 13 -9.23 19.64 5.95
CA SER A 13 -8.30 18.53 6.12
C SER A 13 -7.94 17.97 4.76
N ASP A 14 -6.66 17.99 4.40
CA ASP A 14 -6.18 17.54 3.08
C ASP A 14 -6.41 16.04 2.77
N LYS A 15 -6.97 15.27 3.73
CA LYS A 15 -7.36 13.85 3.58
C LYS A 15 -6.34 13.00 2.79
N PHE A 16 -5.08 13.18 3.18
CA PHE A 16 -3.93 12.57 2.53
C PHE A 16 -4.03 11.04 2.49
N GLU A 17 -4.40 10.46 3.63
CA GLU A 17 -4.49 9.01 3.82
C GLU A 17 -5.60 8.45 2.91
N GLU A 18 -6.72 9.14 2.74
CA GLU A 18 -7.79 8.71 1.83
C GLU A 18 -7.40 8.75 0.35
N THR A 19 -6.59 9.75 -0.06
CA THR A 19 -6.04 9.82 -1.41
C THR A 19 -5.08 8.65 -1.66
N ILE A 20 -4.22 8.35 -0.69
CA ILE A 20 -3.32 7.19 -0.77
C ILE A 20 -4.10 5.89 -0.79
N ASP A 21 -5.12 5.72 0.06
CA ASP A 21 -5.99 4.55 0.06
C ASP A 21 -6.62 4.32 -1.32
N PHE A 22 -7.04 5.39 -1.99
CA PHE A 22 -7.56 5.31 -3.35
C PHE A 22 -6.51 4.82 -4.34
N PHE A 23 -5.32 5.45 -4.38
CA PHE A 23 -4.26 5.08 -5.33
C PHE A 23 -3.71 3.68 -5.08
N MET A 24 -3.52 3.30 -3.81
CA MET A 24 -3.11 1.96 -3.42
C MET A 24 -4.16 0.92 -3.83
N SER A 25 -5.44 1.17 -3.52
CA SER A 25 -6.53 0.26 -3.91
C SER A 25 -6.65 0.10 -5.43
N TRP A 26 -6.49 1.19 -6.18
CA TRP A 26 -6.50 1.14 -7.64
C TRP A 26 -5.29 0.38 -8.19
N THR A 27 -4.10 0.72 -7.73
CA THR A 27 -2.83 0.10 -8.14
C THR A 27 -2.84 -1.40 -7.88
N ILE A 28 -3.20 -1.83 -6.66
CA ILE A 28 -3.24 -3.26 -6.31
C ILE A 28 -4.21 -4.03 -7.21
N ARG A 29 -5.41 -3.47 -7.50
CA ARG A 29 -6.36 -4.12 -8.42
C ARG A 29 -5.81 -4.19 -9.84
N CYS A 30 -5.10 -3.17 -10.31
CA CYS A 30 -4.48 -3.16 -11.62
C CYS A 30 -3.43 -4.26 -11.82
N ALA A 31 -2.92 -4.89 -10.76
CA ALA A 31 -1.99 -6.02 -10.85
C ALA A 31 -2.69 -7.36 -11.20
N ASP A 32 -4.02 -7.43 -11.11
CA ASP A 32 -4.77 -8.66 -11.40
C ASP A 32 -4.63 -9.04 -12.88
N VAL A 33 -4.38 -10.33 -13.14
CA VAL A 33 -4.23 -10.90 -14.49
C VAL A 33 -5.37 -10.52 -15.44
N ILE A 34 -6.59 -10.32 -14.93
CA ILE A 34 -7.74 -9.89 -15.75
C ILE A 34 -7.56 -8.49 -16.38
N HIS A 35 -6.57 -7.71 -15.95
CA HIS A 35 -6.28 -6.36 -16.44
C HIS A 35 -5.03 -6.26 -17.33
N GLN A 36 -4.34 -7.38 -17.60
CA GLN A 36 -3.11 -7.41 -18.40
C GLN A 36 -3.21 -6.67 -19.75
N ASN A 37 -4.38 -6.73 -20.40
CA ASN A 37 -4.60 -6.18 -21.74
C ASN A 37 -5.25 -4.78 -21.74
N ARG A 38 -5.54 -4.15 -20.59
CA ARG A 38 -6.18 -2.83 -20.54
C ARG A 38 -5.17 -1.67 -20.62
N SER A 39 -4.13 -1.75 -19.79
CA SER A 39 -3.00 -0.81 -19.82
C SER A 39 -1.75 -1.58 -19.40
N THR A 40 -1.03 -2.11 -20.38
CA THR A 40 0.09 -3.04 -20.15
C THR A 40 1.15 -2.45 -19.22
N LYS A 41 1.47 -1.16 -19.36
CA LYS A 41 2.48 -0.51 -18.52
C LYS A 41 2.00 -0.31 -17.08
N VAL A 42 0.76 0.16 -16.87
CA VAL A 42 0.18 0.30 -15.53
C VAL A 42 0.07 -1.08 -14.86
N TYR A 43 -0.33 -2.10 -15.61
CA TYR A 43 -0.39 -3.48 -15.14
C TYR A 43 0.97 -3.95 -14.61
N TYR A 44 2.05 -3.85 -15.39
CA TYR A 44 3.37 -4.28 -14.94
C TYR A 44 3.93 -3.45 -13.78
N ALA A 45 3.78 -2.13 -13.79
CA ALA A 45 4.18 -1.28 -12.66
C ALA A 45 3.42 -1.67 -11.38
N SER A 46 2.11 -1.89 -11.50
CA SER A 46 1.25 -2.32 -10.39
C SER A 46 1.67 -3.69 -9.84
N ARG A 47 2.05 -4.62 -10.72
CA ARG A 47 2.55 -5.93 -10.32
C ARG A 47 3.83 -5.84 -9.50
N ASN A 48 4.77 -5.01 -9.90
CA ASN A 48 6.02 -4.85 -9.16
C ASN A 48 5.79 -4.24 -7.77
N ILE A 49 4.91 -3.23 -7.69
CA ILE A 49 4.48 -2.65 -6.41
C ILE A 49 3.82 -3.73 -5.51
N LEU A 50 2.92 -4.53 -6.07
CA LEU A 50 2.24 -5.59 -5.32
C LEU A 50 3.20 -6.71 -4.87
N ALA A 51 4.16 -7.10 -5.71
CA ALA A 51 5.20 -8.06 -5.33
C ALA A 51 5.99 -7.56 -4.12
N LYS A 52 6.36 -6.27 -4.13
CA LYS A 52 7.06 -5.66 -2.99
C LYS A 52 6.21 -5.65 -1.72
N LEU A 53 4.92 -5.31 -1.81
CA LEU A 53 3.97 -5.37 -0.67
C LEU A 53 3.82 -6.78 -0.11
N LEU A 54 3.91 -7.80 -0.96
CA LEU A 54 3.90 -9.22 -0.59
C LEU A 54 5.26 -9.73 -0.10
N LEU A 55 6.25 -8.84 0.04
CA LEU A 55 7.62 -9.16 0.46
C LEU A 55 8.39 -10.07 -0.52
N PHE A 56 7.94 -10.15 -1.78
CA PHE A 56 8.72 -10.74 -2.86
C PHE A 56 9.72 -9.73 -3.42
N GLU A 57 10.85 -10.23 -3.91
CA GLU A 57 11.89 -9.38 -4.53
C GLU A 57 11.47 -8.88 -5.91
N TYR A 58 10.82 -9.74 -6.70
CA TYR A 58 10.39 -9.45 -8.08
C TYR A 58 9.01 -10.04 -8.36
N ALA A 59 8.29 -9.45 -9.32
CA ALA A 59 6.99 -9.95 -9.78
C ALA A 59 7.09 -11.08 -10.83
N ASP A 60 8.30 -11.39 -11.30
CA ASP A 60 8.55 -12.40 -12.33
C ASP A 60 8.19 -13.80 -11.82
N GLY A 61 7.42 -14.55 -12.62
CA GLY A 61 6.95 -15.88 -12.25
C GLY A 61 5.82 -15.92 -11.23
N LEU A 62 5.35 -14.75 -10.74
CA LEU A 62 4.16 -14.66 -9.90
C LEU A 62 2.91 -14.46 -10.77
N GLU A 63 1.83 -15.16 -10.47
CA GLU A 63 0.50 -14.88 -11.00
C GLU A 63 -0.36 -14.29 -9.89
N PHE A 64 -0.79 -13.04 -10.05
CA PHE A 64 -1.74 -12.39 -9.15
C PHE A 64 -3.15 -12.47 -9.75
N SER A 65 -4.08 -13.05 -9.01
CA SER A 65 -5.46 -13.23 -9.45
C SER A 65 -6.45 -13.12 -8.30
N ASN A 66 -7.73 -12.94 -8.64
CA ASN A 66 -8.83 -12.81 -7.68
C ASN A 66 -8.62 -11.68 -6.66
N ILE A 67 -8.01 -10.57 -7.08
CA ILE A 67 -7.69 -9.45 -6.20
C ILE A 67 -8.97 -8.74 -5.79
N LYS A 68 -9.22 -8.69 -4.48
CA LYS A 68 -10.28 -7.89 -3.85
C LYS A 68 -9.63 -6.92 -2.89
N VAL A 69 -10.06 -5.66 -2.94
CA VAL A 69 -9.59 -4.62 -2.04
C VAL A 69 -10.79 -3.92 -1.42
N TRP A 70 -10.82 -3.86 -0.10
CA TRP A 70 -11.77 -3.06 0.66
C TRP A 70 -11.03 -1.96 1.38
N LYS A 71 -11.60 -0.75 1.34
CA LYS A 71 -11.11 0.38 2.12
C LYS A 71 -11.91 0.49 3.40
N GLN A 72 -11.26 0.83 4.50
CA GLN A 72 -11.91 1.08 5.80
C GLN A 72 -12.73 -0.12 6.33
N HIS A 73 -12.46 -1.34 5.86
CA HIS A 73 -13.15 -2.55 6.32
C HIS A 73 -12.73 -2.84 7.75
N LYS A 74 -13.71 -2.93 8.67
CA LYS A 74 -13.48 -3.07 10.11
C LYS A 74 -12.55 -1.99 10.70
N ASN A 75 -12.57 -0.79 10.10
CA ASN A 75 -11.72 0.36 10.44
C ASN A 75 -10.21 0.15 10.15
N ILE A 76 -9.88 -0.81 9.27
CA ILE A 76 -8.53 -0.99 8.73
C ILE A 76 -8.47 -0.25 7.39
N ASP A 77 -7.42 0.53 7.17
CA ASP A 77 -7.33 1.41 6.00
C ASP A 77 -7.49 0.64 4.68
N LEU A 78 -6.69 -0.40 4.48
CA LEU A 78 -6.83 -1.32 3.35
C LEU A 78 -6.80 -2.77 3.78
N TRP A 79 -7.79 -3.52 3.30
CA TRP A 79 -7.87 -4.97 3.41
C TRP A 79 -7.83 -5.56 2.00
N ILE A 80 -6.84 -6.40 1.74
CA ILE A 80 -6.67 -7.04 0.43
C ILE A 80 -6.78 -8.55 0.59
N GLU A 81 -7.51 -9.18 -0.31
CA GLU A 81 -7.49 -10.63 -0.54
C GLU A 81 -7.07 -10.89 -1.98
N LEU A 82 -6.24 -11.90 -2.20
CA LEU A 82 -5.78 -12.29 -3.53
C LEU A 82 -5.24 -13.71 -3.53
N ASN A 83 -5.01 -14.24 -4.72
CA ASN A 83 -4.22 -15.43 -4.93
C ASN A 83 -2.87 -15.06 -5.54
N VAL A 84 -1.81 -15.73 -5.08
CA VAL A 84 -0.47 -15.71 -5.68
C VAL A 84 -0.13 -17.15 -6.05
N ASN A 85 0.00 -17.46 -7.34
CA ASN A 85 0.29 -18.84 -7.81
C ASN A 85 -0.66 -19.92 -7.22
N ASN A 86 -1.96 -19.59 -7.07
CA ASN A 86 -3.02 -20.39 -6.43
C ASN A 86 -2.97 -20.50 -4.89
N GLU A 87 -2.01 -19.87 -4.23
CA GLU A 87 -2.01 -19.75 -2.77
C GLU A 87 -2.81 -18.52 -2.35
N ALA A 88 -3.64 -18.65 -1.30
CA ALA A 88 -4.49 -17.58 -0.82
C ALA A 88 -3.72 -16.65 0.14
N PHE A 89 -3.77 -15.35 -0.14
CA PHE A 89 -3.16 -14.31 0.66
C PHE A 89 -4.21 -13.32 1.18
N ALA A 90 -3.91 -12.74 2.32
CA ALA A 90 -4.50 -11.49 2.77
C ALA A 90 -3.41 -10.48 3.15
N ILE A 91 -3.62 -9.21 2.83
CA ILE A 91 -2.75 -8.11 3.24
C ILE A 91 -3.58 -7.10 4.02
N ILE A 92 -3.14 -6.82 5.24
CA ILE A 92 -3.75 -5.87 6.16
C ILE A 92 -2.84 -4.66 6.22
N ILE A 93 -3.25 -3.55 5.63
CA ILE A 93 -2.44 -2.32 5.59
C ILE A 93 -3.08 -1.27 6.48
N GLU A 94 -2.29 -0.77 7.42
CA GLU A 94 -2.55 0.50 8.09
C GLU A 94 -1.59 1.54 7.50
N ASN A 95 -2.11 2.66 7.01
CA ASN A 95 -1.28 3.75 6.53
C ASN A 95 -1.33 4.93 7.51
N LYS A 96 -0.14 5.46 7.79
CA LYS A 96 0.04 6.55 8.74
C LYS A 96 0.99 7.56 8.13
N MET A 97 0.43 8.56 7.47
CA MET A 97 1.22 9.52 6.69
C MET A 97 1.70 10.67 7.54
N TYR A 98 0.80 11.22 8.35
CA TYR A 98 1.10 12.33 9.26
C TYR A 98 0.54 12.10 10.66
N SER A 99 -0.25 11.04 10.83
CA SER A 99 -0.85 10.67 12.08
C SER A 99 0.08 9.74 12.89
N LYS A 100 -0.05 9.82 14.21
CA LYS A 100 0.63 8.90 15.13
C LYS A 100 -0.10 7.56 15.16
N ILE A 101 0.64 6.49 15.38
CA ILE A 101 0.05 5.20 15.70
C ILE A 101 -0.51 5.28 17.11
N HIS A 102 -1.77 4.91 17.28
CA HIS A 102 -2.35 4.79 18.62
C HIS A 102 -1.88 3.49 19.27
N SER A 103 -1.66 3.52 20.59
CA SER A 103 -1.30 2.33 21.36
C SER A 103 -2.32 1.21 21.11
N ASN A 104 -1.82 -0.01 20.87
CA ASN A 104 -2.57 -1.25 20.61
C ASN A 104 -3.35 -1.32 19.29
N GLN A 105 -3.31 -0.29 18.44
CA GLN A 105 -4.07 -0.29 17.18
C GLN A 105 -3.67 -1.46 16.26
N LEU A 106 -2.37 -1.65 16.04
CA LEU A 106 -1.84 -2.72 15.19
C LEU A 106 -2.18 -4.11 15.72
N GLN A 107 -2.04 -4.32 17.03
CA GLN A 107 -2.38 -5.58 17.69
C GLN A 107 -3.85 -5.93 17.50
N ARG A 108 -4.76 -4.95 17.67
CA ARG A 108 -6.20 -5.14 17.44
C ARG A 108 -6.49 -5.54 16.00
N TYR A 109 -5.83 -4.95 15.00
CA TYR A 109 -6.06 -5.28 13.60
C TYR A 109 -5.56 -6.68 13.24
N LYS A 110 -4.46 -7.12 13.85
CA LYS A 110 -4.02 -8.51 13.78
C LYS A 110 -5.08 -9.47 14.32
N GLU A 111 -5.62 -9.22 15.52
CA GLU A 111 -6.66 -10.05 16.12
C GLU A 111 -7.92 -10.12 15.24
N ILE A 112 -8.34 -8.98 14.70
CA ILE A 112 -9.48 -8.90 13.78
C ILE A 112 -9.28 -9.75 12.52
N ALA A 113 -8.08 -9.74 11.95
CA ALA A 113 -7.74 -10.53 10.78
C ALA A 113 -7.67 -12.03 11.10
N GLN A 114 -7.03 -12.39 12.21
CA GLN A 114 -6.95 -13.78 12.68
C GLN A 114 -8.34 -14.37 12.95
N GLU A 115 -9.23 -13.61 13.58
CA GLU A 115 -10.61 -14.03 13.79
C GLU A 115 -11.38 -14.19 12.46
N HIS A 116 -11.20 -13.24 11.52
CA HIS A 116 -11.87 -13.29 10.22
C HIS A 116 -11.50 -14.55 9.42
N TYR A 117 -10.24 -14.97 9.49
CA TYR A 117 -9.72 -16.14 8.76
C TYR A 117 -9.54 -17.38 9.64
N ALA A 118 -10.18 -17.46 10.81
CA ALA A 118 -10.07 -18.61 11.71
C ALA A 118 -10.47 -19.94 11.04
N ASN A 119 -11.35 -19.89 10.03
CA ASN A 119 -11.80 -21.05 9.25
C ASN A 119 -11.03 -21.26 7.93
N ASP A 120 -10.00 -20.45 7.66
CA ASP A 120 -9.13 -20.55 6.48
C ASP A 120 -7.65 -20.54 6.93
N PRO A 121 -7.21 -21.57 7.69
CA PRO A 121 -5.90 -21.57 8.35
C PRO A 121 -4.71 -21.65 7.38
N ASN A 122 -4.95 -21.98 6.11
CA ASN A 122 -3.90 -22.04 5.08
C ASN A 122 -3.65 -20.69 4.42
N ARG A 123 -4.50 -19.69 4.68
CA ARG A 123 -4.30 -18.33 4.14
C ARG A 123 -3.10 -17.67 4.80
N ILE A 124 -2.20 -17.16 3.97
CA ILE A 124 -1.06 -16.38 4.42
C ILE A 124 -1.54 -14.95 4.67
N ILE A 125 -1.36 -14.45 5.89
CA ILE A 125 -1.76 -13.08 6.27
C ILE A 125 -0.50 -12.24 6.48
N LEU A 126 -0.37 -11.16 5.72
CA LEU A 126 0.68 -10.17 5.87
C LEU A 126 0.11 -8.90 6.51
N TYR A 127 0.87 -8.33 7.44
CA TYR A 127 0.51 -7.09 8.11
C TYR A 127 1.51 -6.01 7.74
N ILE A 128 1.04 -4.90 7.16
CA ILE A 128 1.88 -3.82 6.65
C ILE A 128 1.53 -2.52 7.36
N LEU A 129 2.55 -1.83 7.86
CA LEU A 129 2.44 -0.43 8.25
C LEU A 129 3.07 0.42 7.15
N LEU A 130 2.27 1.24 6.48
CA LEU A 130 2.73 2.10 5.40
C LEU A 130 3.01 3.53 5.91
N ARG A 131 4.24 3.99 5.73
CA ARG A 131 4.72 5.34 6.07
C ARG A 131 5.04 6.13 4.79
N PRO A 132 5.10 7.48 4.85
CA PRO A 132 5.24 8.29 3.64
C PRO A 132 6.63 8.20 3.01
N ASP A 133 7.69 8.14 3.82
CA ASP A 133 9.08 8.25 3.38
C ASP A 133 10.02 7.43 4.26
N TYR A 134 11.29 7.32 3.86
CA TYR A 134 12.34 6.51 4.49
C TYR A 134 12.58 6.74 6.00
N THR A 135 12.00 7.79 6.60
CA THR A 135 12.10 8.00 8.04
C THR A 135 10.99 7.25 8.79
N LEU A 136 11.34 6.10 9.37
CA LEU A 136 10.57 5.54 10.47
C LEU A 136 10.83 6.39 11.71
N ASP A 137 9.79 6.99 12.30
CA ASP A 137 9.95 7.68 13.57
C ASP A 137 10.48 6.65 14.59
N ARG A 138 11.46 7.01 15.43
CA ARG A 138 11.90 6.13 16.52
C ARG A 138 10.73 5.71 17.41
N GLN A 139 9.68 6.54 17.49
CA GLN A 139 8.43 6.22 18.18
C GLN A 139 7.71 5.02 17.54
N ASP A 140 7.74 4.87 16.22
CA ASP A 140 7.09 3.75 15.52
C ASP A 140 7.77 2.42 15.83
N ALA A 141 9.09 2.42 15.96
CA ALA A 141 9.83 1.22 16.34
C ALA A 141 9.28 0.62 17.63
N SER A 142 8.93 1.45 18.62
CA SER A 142 8.32 0.97 19.87
C SER A 142 6.94 0.33 19.70
N HIS A 143 6.17 0.79 18.71
CA HIS A 143 4.85 0.23 18.38
C HIS A 143 4.95 -1.04 17.53
N LEU A 144 6.06 -1.21 16.80
CA LEU A 144 6.33 -2.40 16.00
C LEU A 144 6.94 -3.53 16.82
N ILE A 145 7.65 -3.19 17.90
CA ILE A 145 8.18 -4.17 18.88
C ILE A 145 7.00 -5.04 19.39
N ASN A 146 7.12 -6.35 19.18
CA ASN A 146 6.12 -7.38 19.52
C ASN A 146 4.85 -7.38 18.63
N THR A 147 4.89 -6.78 17.45
CA THR A 147 3.86 -6.94 16.41
C THR A 147 4.40 -7.69 15.20
N ASP A 148 3.52 -8.31 14.41
CA ASP A 148 3.89 -8.97 13.15
C ASP A 148 3.85 -8.00 11.96
N PHE A 149 3.74 -6.68 12.22
CA PHE A 149 3.65 -5.67 11.16
C PHE A 149 5.02 -5.40 10.56
N HIS A 150 5.10 -5.50 9.23
CA HIS A 150 6.23 -5.04 8.45
C HIS A 150 6.04 -3.58 8.09
N ALA A 151 6.97 -2.72 8.51
CA ALA A 151 6.97 -1.33 8.10
C ALA A 151 7.55 -1.20 6.69
N MET A 152 6.85 -0.46 5.83
CA MET A 152 7.28 -0.11 4.48
C MET A 152 6.98 1.36 4.21
N ASN A 153 7.65 1.92 3.21
CA ASN A 153 7.49 3.32 2.84
C ASN A 153 6.91 3.45 1.43
N LEU A 154 6.09 4.48 1.20
CA LEU A 154 5.49 4.71 -0.11
C LEU A 154 6.56 4.92 -1.20
N GLU A 155 7.66 5.59 -0.85
CA GLU A 155 8.85 5.73 -1.73
C GLU A 155 9.45 4.40 -2.14
N GLN A 156 9.60 3.46 -1.20
CA GLN A 156 10.12 2.12 -1.51
C GLN A 156 9.20 1.37 -2.48
N LEU A 157 7.89 1.55 -2.35
CA LEU A 157 6.94 0.99 -3.29
C LEU A 157 7.06 1.67 -4.66
N ALA A 158 7.19 2.99 -4.68
CA ALA A 158 7.33 3.77 -5.91
C ALA A 158 8.59 3.41 -6.69
N ASP A 159 9.72 3.17 -6.01
CA ASP A 159 10.97 2.70 -6.62
C ASP A 159 10.81 1.34 -7.32
N ASN A 160 9.80 0.54 -6.94
CA ASN A 160 9.48 -0.73 -7.59
C ASN A 160 8.55 -0.57 -8.80
N ALA A 161 7.94 0.60 -9.03
CA ALA A 161 7.07 0.83 -10.20
C ALA A 161 7.83 0.72 -11.55
N GLY A 162 9.15 0.75 -11.53
CA GLY A 162 10.06 0.73 -12.68
C GLY A 162 10.51 2.13 -13.09
N ASP A 163 11.38 2.23 -14.11
CA ASP A 163 12.04 3.50 -14.47
C ASP A 163 11.29 4.32 -15.52
N LYS A 164 10.19 3.79 -16.06
CA LYS A 164 9.50 4.39 -17.22
C LYS A 164 8.05 4.67 -16.89
N LYS A 165 7.66 5.93 -17.14
CA LYS A 165 6.27 6.38 -17.09
C LYS A 165 5.35 5.47 -17.90
N THR A 166 4.18 5.22 -17.34
CA THR A 166 3.17 4.32 -17.87
C THR A 166 2.37 4.95 -19.02
N GLY A 167 2.37 6.27 -19.13
CA GLY A 167 1.51 7.03 -20.04
C GLY A 167 0.08 7.20 -19.53
N ASN A 168 -0.19 6.83 -18.28
CA ASN A 168 -1.42 7.16 -17.59
C ASN A 168 -1.15 8.33 -16.64
N ASP A 169 -1.76 9.49 -16.91
CA ASP A 169 -1.44 10.72 -16.21
C ASP A 169 -1.64 10.61 -14.69
N LEU A 170 -2.70 9.96 -14.21
CA LEU A 170 -2.96 9.82 -12.78
C LEU A 170 -1.97 8.86 -12.10
N PHE A 171 -1.64 7.75 -12.75
CA PHE A 171 -0.66 6.80 -12.23
C PHE A 171 0.73 7.44 -12.18
N ASP A 172 1.13 8.08 -13.28
CA ASP A 172 2.44 8.68 -13.44
C ASP A 172 2.64 9.84 -12.46
N GLU A 173 1.60 10.63 -12.24
CA GLU A 173 1.62 11.71 -11.28
C GLU A 173 1.75 11.23 -9.83
N PHE A 174 0.94 10.23 -9.43
CA PHE A 174 1.02 9.71 -8.08
C PHE A 174 2.34 8.96 -7.81
N TRP A 175 2.71 8.01 -8.66
CA TRP A 175 3.85 7.11 -8.40
C TRP A 175 5.20 7.68 -8.84
N PHE A 176 5.28 8.39 -9.96
CA PHE A 176 6.58 8.84 -10.51
C PHE A 176 6.91 10.29 -10.18
N ASN A 177 5.91 11.17 -10.04
CA ASN A 177 6.16 12.58 -9.72
C ASN A 177 5.99 12.86 -8.21
N TRP A 178 4.95 12.29 -7.58
CA TRP A 178 4.66 12.59 -6.19
C TRP A 178 5.36 11.67 -5.19
N ALA A 179 5.24 10.36 -5.34
CA ALA A 179 5.68 9.43 -4.31
C ALA A 179 7.20 9.44 -4.07
N ILE A 180 8.04 9.69 -5.10
CA ILE A 180 9.51 9.55 -5.05
C ILE A 180 10.25 10.78 -4.47
N ASP A 181 9.58 11.92 -4.32
CA ASP A 181 10.24 13.21 -4.08
C ASP A 181 10.05 13.76 -2.64
N SER A 182 10.12 12.92 -1.59
CA SER A 182 9.84 13.41 -0.22
C SER A 182 10.93 14.31 0.37
N GLU A 183 12.21 14.10 0.03
CA GLU A 183 13.34 14.85 0.60
C GLU A 183 13.37 16.32 0.16
N ILE A 184 13.13 16.63 -1.12
CA ILE A 184 13.03 18.01 -1.63
C ILE A 184 11.79 18.70 -1.04
N LYS A 185 10.71 17.95 -0.77
CA LYS A 185 9.46 18.45 -0.17
C LYS A 185 9.57 18.80 1.31
N ARG A 186 10.59 18.27 2.03
CA ARG A 186 10.84 18.58 3.45
C ARG A 186 11.68 19.84 3.66
N GLY A 187 12.44 20.27 2.65
CA GLY A 187 13.32 21.45 2.69
C GLY A 187 12.61 22.80 2.55
N LYS A 188 11.30 22.82 2.29
CA LYS A 188 10.47 24.03 2.30
C LYS A 188 9.59 24.04 3.55
N LYS A 189 10.21 24.30 4.69
CA LYS A 189 9.53 24.85 5.87
C LYS A 189 9.77 26.35 5.92
#